data_AF-A0A748FH23-F1
#
_entry.id   AF-A0A748FH23-F1
#
_cell.length_a   1.000
_cell.length_b   1.000
_cell.length_c   1.000
_cell.angle_alpha   90.00
_cell.angle_beta   90.00
_cell.angle_gamma   90.00
#
_symmetry.space_group_name_H-M   'P 1'
#
loop_
_entity.id
_entity.type
_entity.pdbx_description
1 polymer ?
#
loop_
_entity_poly.entity_id
_entity_poly.type
_entity_poly.pdbx_seq_one_letter_code
_entity_poly.pdbx_strand_id
1 'polypeptide(L)' 'MKAKEFNRRYPVGTKFMHIPEPVLRGARVVSTTEPARDFKCGCIVEINVEPYFVKVETLKSPH' A
#
# COMPACT_ATOMS: atom_id res chain seq x y z
N MET A 1 -9.05 -2.26 -6.15
CA MET A 1 -8.99 -0.77 -6.20
C MET A 1 -8.07 -0.34 -7.34
N LYS A 2 -8.41 0.73 -8.06
CA LYS A 2 -7.55 1.35 -9.10
C LYS A 2 -6.70 2.47 -8.51
N ALA A 3 -5.56 2.77 -9.13
CA ALA A 3 -4.63 3.82 -8.66
C ALA A 3 -5.30 5.18 -8.49
N LYS A 4 -6.14 5.59 -9.47
CA LYS A 4 -6.87 6.87 -9.41
C LYS A 4 -7.77 6.98 -8.17
N GLU A 5 -8.42 5.89 -7.78
CA GLU A 5 -9.30 5.86 -6.61
C GLU A 5 -8.48 5.87 -5.32
N PHE A 6 -7.39 5.10 -5.26
CA PHE A 6 -6.47 5.08 -4.13
C PHE A 6 -5.88 6.47 -3.86
N ASN A 7 -5.28 7.09 -4.89
CA ASN A 7 -4.63 8.39 -4.79
C ASN A 7 -5.61 9.52 -4.44
N ARG A 8 -6.89 9.40 -4.82
CA ARG A 8 -7.92 10.35 -4.40
C ARG A 8 -8.27 10.22 -2.91
N ARG A 9 -8.22 9.00 -2.36
CA ARG A 9 -8.56 8.74 -0.95
C ARG A 9 -7.37 8.96 -0.01
N TYR A 10 -6.17 8.62 -0.46
CA TYR A 10 -4.99 8.55 0.37
C TYR A 10 -3.85 9.35 -0.26
N PRO A 11 -3.52 10.53 0.30
CA PRO A 11 -2.35 11.28 -0.16
C PRO A 11 -1.04 10.53 0.14
N VAL A 12 0.03 10.94 -0.51
CA VAL A 12 1.39 10.48 -0.18
C VAL A 12 1.69 10.78 1.30
N GLY A 13 2.36 9.86 1.98
CA GLY A 13 2.61 9.91 3.41
C GLY A 13 1.52 9.28 4.27
N THR A 14 0.41 8.81 3.68
CA THR A 14 -0.62 8.07 4.42
C THR A 14 -0.04 6.78 4.99
N LYS A 15 -0.35 6.51 6.26
CA LYS A 15 0.09 5.30 6.97
C LYS A 15 -0.90 4.16 6.77
N PHE A 16 -0.36 2.96 6.58
CA PHE A 16 -1.11 1.72 6.42
C PHE A 16 -0.49 0.61 7.26
N MET A 17 -1.30 -0.39 7.59
CA MET A 17 -0.76 -1.68 8.04
C MET A 17 -0.48 -2.53 6.80
N HIS A 18 0.79 -2.81 6.53
CA HIS A 18 1.20 -3.77 5.52
C HIS A 18 1.19 -5.17 6.12
N ILE A 19 0.35 -6.04 5.56
CA ILE A 19 0.25 -7.45 5.94
C ILE A 19 0.67 -8.27 4.71
N PRO A 20 1.95 -8.62 4.58
CA PRO A 20 2.43 -9.35 3.41
C PRO A 20 1.80 -10.73 3.27
N GLU A 21 1.43 -11.34 4.40
CA GLU A 21 0.81 -12.67 4.44
C GLU A 21 -0.29 -12.71 5.52
N PRO A 22 -1.55 -13.03 5.19
CA PRO A 22 -2.65 -12.99 6.17
C PRO A 22 -2.45 -13.94 7.36
N VAL A 23 -1.65 -15.00 7.17
CA VAL A 23 -1.41 -16.06 8.15
C VAL A 23 -0.27 -15.71 9.11
N LEU A 24 0.68 -14.86 8.70
CA LEU A 24 1.87 -14.55 9.48
C LEU A 24 1.66 -13.26 10.30
N ARG A 25 1.77 -13.39 11.63
CA ARG A 25 1.70 -12.27 12.58
C ARG A 25 2.91 -11.35 12.42
N GLY A 26 2.81 -10.35 11.56
CA GLY A 26 3.88 -9.39 11.31
C GLY A 26 3.43 -8.13 10.59
N ALA A 27 2.24 -7.61 10.92
CA ALA A 27 1.75 -6.36 10.34
C ALA A 27 2.74 -5.23 10.66
N ARG A 28 3.25 -4.56 9.63
CA ARG A 28 4.16 -3.41 9.78
C ARG A 28 3.41 -2.14 9.44
N VAL A 29 3.61 -1.09 10.23
CA VAL A 29 3.12 0.25 9.85
C VAL A 29 4.08 0.82 8.83
N VAL A 30 3.56 1.15 7.65
CA VAL A 30 4.31 1.72 6.53
C VAL A 30 3.65 3.01 6.07
N SER A 31 4.38 3.89 5.42
CA SER A 31 3.87 5.11 4.81
C SER A 31 4.10 5.07 3.31
N THR A 32 3.15 5.58 2.53
CA THR A 32 3.33 5.73 1.08
C THR A 32 4.36 6.81 0.79
N THR A 33 5.30 6.55 -0.11
CA THR A 33 6.33 7.53 -0.51
C THR A 33 5.97 8.22 -1.83
N GLU A 34 5.15 7.58 -2.66
CA GLU A 34 4.75 8.06 -3.98
C GLU A 34 3.28 7.71 -4.29
N PRO A 35 2.64 8.38 -5.28
CA PRO A 35 1.31 8.00 -5.74
C PRO A 35 1.29 6.58 -6.31
N ALA A 36 0.23 5.83 -6.02
CA ALA A 36 0.02 4.50 -6.58
C ALA A 36 -0.13 4.55 -8.11
N ARG A 37 0.25 3.46 -8.78
CA ARG A 37 0.18 3.29 -10.24
C ARG A 37 -0.43 1.94 -10.59
N ASP A 38 -1.20 1.91 -11.68
CA ASP A 38 -1.79 0.67 -12.19
C ASP A 38 -0.80 -0.04 -13.11
N PHE A 39 -0.48 -1.30 -12.81
CA PHE A 39 0.33 -2.20 -13.62
C PHE A 39 -0.52 -3.38 -14.10
N LYS A 40 0.02 -4.20 -15.02
CA LYS A 40 -0.65 -5.42 -15.49
C LYS A 40 -0.96 -6.40 -14.34
N CYS A 41 -0.16 -6.39 -13.28
CA CYS A 41 -0.28 -7.26 -12.11
C CYS A 41 -1.14 -6.69 -10.96
N GLY A 42 -1.68 -5.48 -11.11
CA GLY A 42 -2.51 -4.81 -10.10
C GLY A 42 -2.10 -3.35 -9.84
N CYS A 43 -2.71 -2.75 -8.83
CA CYS A 43 -2.37 -1.41 -8.36
C CYS A 43 -1.24 -1.49 -7.33
N ILE A 44 -0.10 -0.87 -7.64
CA ILE A 44 1.13 -0.90 -6.83
C ILE A 44 1.38 0.50 -6.27
N VAL A 45 1.85 0.56 -5.03
CA VAL A 45 2.30 1.80 -4.39
C VAL A 45 3.68 1.59 -3.78
N GLU A 46 4.46 2.67 -3.76
CA GLU A 46 5.76 2.69 -3.09
C GLU A 46 5.59 3.02 -1.60
N ILE A 47 6.34 2.32 -0.74
CA ILE A 47 6.33 2.43 0.71
C ILE A 47 7.74 2.62 1.27
N ASN A 48 7.83 3.22 2.46
CA ASN A 48 9.10 3.59 3.10
C ASN A 48 9.91 2.42 3.71
N VAL A 49 9.44 1.18 3.58
CA VAL A 49 10.06 -0.02 4.16
C VAL A 49 10.07 -1.13 3.11
N GLU A 50 11.09 -1.98 3.12
CA GLU A 50 11.16 -3.18 2.28
C GLU A 50 9.84 -4.00 2.37
N PRO A 51 9.24 -4.42 1.23
CA PRO A 51 9.82 -4.54 -0.13
C PRO A 51 9.81 -3.28 -1.00
N TYR A 52 9.50 -2.11 -0.44
CA TYR A 52 9.37 -0.80 -1.10
C TYR A 52 8.23 -0.69 -2.09
N PHE A 53 7.86 -1.74 -2.81
CA PHE A 53 6.72 -1.75 -3.72
C PHE A 53 5.76 -2.85 -3.32
N VAL A 54 4.51 -2.48 -3.04
CA VAL A 54 3.48 -3.41 -2.57
C VAL A 54 2.19 -3.21 -3.34
N LYS A 55 1.40 -4.27 -3.48
CA LYS A 55 0.05 -4.14 -4.00
C LYS A 55 -0.82 -3.42 -2.98
N VAL A 56 -1.64 -2.49 -3.43
CA VAL A 56 -2.57 -1.75 -2.56
C VAL A 56 -3.52 -2.71 -1.79
N GLU A 57 -3.80 -3.91 -2.31
CA GLU A 57 -4.63 -4.91 -1.64
C GLU A 57 -4.01 -5.52 -0.38
N THR A 58 -2.67 -5.48 -0.23
CA THR A 58 -1.96 -5.96 0.97
C THR A 58 -1.87 -4.89 2.06
N LEU A 59 -2.34 -3.66 1.76
CA LEU A 59 -2.45 -2.57 2.71
C LEU A 59 -3.84 -2.56 3.34
N LYS A 60 -3.87 -2.53 4.68
CA LYS A 60 -5.09 -2.30 5.44
C LYS A 60 -5.17 -0.83 5.81
N SER A 61 -6.36 -0.27 5.57
CA SER A 61 -6.72 1.09 5.94
C SER A 61 -6.41 1.32 7.43
N PRO A 62 -5.90 2.51 7.81
CA PRO A 62 -5.66 2.85 9.21
C PRO A 62 -6.95 2.91 10.05
N HIS A 63 -8.13 2.94 9.39
CA HIS A 63 -9.47 2.94 9.98
C HIS A 63 -10.41 2.03 9.19
#